data_AF-A0A5C9AXF9-F1
#
_entry.id   AF-A0A5C9AXF9-F1
#
_cell.length_a   1.000
_cell.length_b   1.000
_cell.length_c   1.000
_cell.angle_alpha   90.00
_cell.angle_beta   90.00
_cell.angle_gamma   90.00
#
_symmetry.space_group_name_H-M   'P 1'
#
loop_
_entity.id
_entity.type
_entity.pdbx_description
1 polymer ?
#
loop_
_entity_poly.entity_id
_entity_poly.type
_entity_poly.pdbx_seq_one_letter_code
_entity_poly.pdbx_strand_id
1 'polypeptide(L)'
;MKDIVWDNILSIGVDEIDEDHRKLIHIFNILNHAVAEKESAEYLAACLDELIYCTVWHFSHEERLMLKYRYPEAEAHKTEHRDLIQSAKELQQAILQADKPIAEEQLRFLERWLSEHILTADGRLGEYLCEKM
;
A
#
# COMPACT_ATOMS: atom_id res chain seq x y z
N MET A 1 8.78 -12.10 10.86
CA MET A 1 7.49 -11.48 11.21
C MET A 1 6.38 -12.31 10.57
N LYS A 2 5.09 -11.97 10.75
CA LYS A 2 4.00 -12.65 10.04
C LYS A 2 3.80 -11.98 8.68
N ASP A 3 3.50 -12.79 7.68
CA ASP A 3 3.12 -12.29 6.36
C ASP A 3 1.68 -11.83 6.36
N ILE A 4 1.39 -10.80 5.57
CA ILE A 4 0.01 -10.51 5.17
C ILE A 4 -0.37 -11.59 4.15
N VAL A 5 -1.36 -12.41 4.50
CA VAL A 5 -1.89 -13.44 3.62
C VAL A 5 -3.13 -12.88 2.94
N TRP A 6 -3.18 -12.96 1.62
CA TRP A 6 -4.39 -12.60 0.88
C TRP A 6 -5.57 -13.44 1.37
N ASP A 7 -6.65 -12.76 1.74
CA ASP A 7 -7.92 -13.36 2.13
C ASP A 7 -9.05 -12.59 1.44
N ASN A 8 -10.21 -13.21 1.27
CA ASN A 8 -11.36 -12.58 0.62
C ASN A 8 -11.85 -11.32 1.36
N ILE A 9 -11.51 -11.13 2.64
CA ILE A 9 -11.78 -9.89 3.36
C ILE A 9 -11.04 -8.67 2.77
N LEU A 10 -9.94 -8.89 2.05
CA LEU A 10 -9.15 -7.85 1.38
C LEU A 10 -9.60 -7.60 -0.06
N SER A 11 -10.55 -8.38 -0.57
CA SER A 11 -11.15 -8.16 -1.88
C SER A 11 -12.18 -7.04 -1.80
N ILE A 12 -12.14 -6.13 -2.77
CA ILE A 12 -13.13 -5.06 -2.90
C ILE A 12 -14.14 -5.33 -4.02
N GLY A 13 -14.08 -6.52 -4.64
CA GLY A 13 -14.98 -6.96 -5.70
C GLY A 13 -14.69 -6.36 -7.08
N VAL A 14 -13.54 -5.72 -7.26
CA VAL A 14 -13.09 -5.15 -8.54
C VAL A 14 -11.78 -5.83 -8.93
N ASP A 15 -11.83 -6.75 -9.90
CA ASP A 15 -10.70 -7.63 -10.25
C ASP A 15 -9.39 -6.87 -10.49
N GLU A 16 -9.43 -5.76 -11.23
CA GLU A 16 -8.23 -4.96 -11.53
C GLU A 16 -7.61 -4.33 -10.28
N ILE A 17 -8.40 -4.00 -9.26
CA ILE A 17 -7.91 -3.44 -8.01
C ILE A 17 -7.43 -4.54 -7.06
N ASP A 18 -8.15 -5.66 -6.98
CA ASP A 18 -7.74 -6.82 -6.18
C ASP A 18 -6.41 -7.40 -6.68
N GLU A 19 -6.16 -7.38 -8.00
CA GLU A 19 -4.85 -7.75 -8.56
C GLU A 19 -3.73 -6.82 -8.09
N ASP A 20 -4.01 -5.52 -7.96
CA ASP A 20 -3.03 -4.55 -7.46
C ASP A 20 -2.78 -4.72 -5.96
N HIS A 21 -3.82 -4.94 -5.15
CA HIS A 21 -3.67 -5.23 -3.72
C HIS A 21 -2.83 -6.49 -3.48
N ARG A 22 -3.04 -7.56 -4.28
CA ARG A 22 -2.21 -8.77 -4.19
C ARG A 22 -0.73 -8.49 -4.48
N LYS A 23 -0.42 -7.63 -5.45
CA LYS A 23 0.97 -7.22 -5.74
C LYS A 23 1.56 -6.40 -4.59
N LEU A 24 0.81 -5.46 -4.04
CA LEU A 24 1.23 -4.66 -2.89
C LEU A 24 1.56 -5.54 -1.68
N ILE A 25 0.69 -6.48 -1.36
CA ILE A 25 0.88 -7.45 -0.27
C ILE A 25 2.12 -8.32 -0.53
N HIS A 26 2.32 -8.76 -1.77
CA HIS A 26 3.50 -9.54 -2.13
C HIS A 26 4.80 -8.75 -1.92
N ILE A 27 4.87 -7.51 -2.41
CA ILE A 27 6.05 -6.65 -2.26
C ILE A 27 6.29 -6.30 -0.78
N PHE A 28 5.21 -6.02 -0.03
CA PHE A 28 5.30 -5.78 1.41
C PHE A 28 5.88 -7.00 2.14
N ASN A 29 5.44 -8.22 1.82
CA ASN A 29 5.99 -9.43 2.41
C ASN A 29 7.48 -9.62 2.07
N ILE A 30 7.93 -9.29 0.85
CA ILE A 30 9.36 -9.30 0.50
C ILE A 30 10.13 -8.34 1.41
N LEU A 31 9.65 -7.11 1.60
CA LEU A 31 10.26 -6.13 2.49
C LEU A 31 10.29 -6.64 3.95
N ASN A 32 9.19 -7.26 4.41
CA ASN A 32 9.06 -7.84 5.74
C ASN A 32 10.12 -8.92 6.01
N HIS A 33 10.35 -9.82 5.03
CA HIS A 33 11.39 -10.84 5.10
C HIS A 33 12.78 -10.25 5.05
N ALA A 34 13.03 -9.29 4.16
CA ALA A 34 14.32 -8.61 4.04
C ALA A 34 14.78 -7.97 5.36
N VAL A 35 13.85 -7.36 6.12
CA VAL A 35 14.16 -6.82 7.45
C VAL A 35 14.43 -7.94 8.46
N ALA A 36 13.65 -9.02 8.43
CA ALA A 36 13.86 -10.16 9.32
C ALA A 36 15.21 -10.86 9.10
N GLU A 37 15.66 -10.93 7.84
CA GLU A 37 16.93 -11.50 7.41
C GLU A 37 18.11 -10.54 7.59
N LYS A 38 17.84 -9.29 7.98
CA LYS A 38 18.85 -8.22 8.16
C LYS A 38 19.63 -7.95 6.88
N GLU A 39 18.91 -7.89 5.76
CA GLU A 39 19.46 -7.51 4.47
C GLU A 39 20.05 -6.10 4.48
N SER A 40 20.84 -5.79 3.45
CA SER A 40 21.55 -4.51 3.35
C SER A 40 20.58 -3.32 3.26
N ALA A 41 21.03 -2.15 3.72
CA ALA A 41 20.23 -0.92 3.64
C ALA A 41 19.84 -0.58 2.19
N GLU A 42 20.72 -0.85 1.23
CA GLU A 42 20.45 -0.67 -0.20
C GLU A 42 19.35 -1.61 -0.70
N TYR A 43 19.34 -2.87 -0.27
CA TYR A 43 18.29 -3.82 -0.63
C TYR A 43 16.94 -3.42 -0.02
N LEU A 44 16.94 -3.03 1.26
CA LEU A 44 15.74 -2.53 1.93
C LEU A 44 15.17 -1.27 1.25
N ALA A 45 16.04 -0.33 0.86
CA ALA A 45 15.65 0.86 0.14
C ALA A 45 15.04 0.51 -1.23
N ALA A 46 15.63 -0.44 -1.96
CA ALA A 46 15.11 -0.91 -3.25
C ALA A 46 13.73 -1.59 -3.12
N CYS A 47 13.53 -2.43 -2.09
CA CYS A 47 12.22 -3.02 -1.82
C CYS A 47 11.16 -1.95 -1.50
N LEU A 48 11.54 -0.92 -0.74
CA LEU A 48 10.63 0.17 -0.39
C LEU A 48 10.34 1.08 -1.60
N ASP A 49 11.33 1.32 -2.47
CA ASP A 49 11.15 2.00 -3.76
C ASP A 49 10.10 1.28 -4.61
N GLU A 50 10.23 -0.04 -4.75
CA GLU A 50 9.29 -0.86 -5.51
C GLU A 50 7.89 -0.83 -4.89
N LEU A 51 7.79 -0.90 -3.56
CA LEU A 51 6.52 -0.79 -2.85
C LEU A 51 5.85 0.56 -3.13
N ILE A 52 6.58 1.66 -2.99
CA ILE A 52 6.07 3.02 -3.26
C ILE A 52 5.62 3.15 -4.71
N TYR A 53 6.42 2.65 -5.66
CA TYR A 53 6.07 2.70 -7.08
C TYR A 53 4.77 1.94 -7.36
N CYS A 54 4.65 0.72 -6.84
CA CYS A 54 3.43 -0.08 -6.99
C CYS A 54 2.23 0.60 -6.32
N THR A 55 2.41 1.26 -5.17
CA THR A 55 1.33 2.00 -4.49
C THR A 55 0.86 3.20 -5.31
N VAL A 56 1.78 3.99 -5.88
CA VAL A 56 1.41 5.11 -6.77
C VAL A 56 0.63 4.61 -7.98
N TRP A 57 1.07 3.50 -8.57
CA TRP A 57 0.39 2.89 -9.70
C TRP A 57 -1.03 2.45 -9.35
N HIS A 58 -1.19 1.71 -8.26
CA HIS A 58 -2.48 1.28 -7.72
C HIS A 58 -3.43 2.47 -7.46
N PHE A 59 -2.96 3.52 -6.76
CA PHE A 59 -3.77 4.72 -6.53
C PHE A 59 -4.21 5.40 -7.82
N SER A 60 -3.37 5.41 -8.86
CA SER A 60 -3.76 5.96 -10.15
C SER A 60 -4.91 5.18 -10.81
N HIS A 61 -4.98 3.87 -10.60
CA HIS A 61 -6.08 3.03 -11.06
C HIS A 61 -7.37 3.33 -10.31
N GLU A 62 -7.32 3.42 -8.99
CA GLU A 62 -8.47 3.80 -8.18
C GLU A 62 -8.97 5.20 -8.54
N GLU A 63 -8.07 6.18 -8.65
CA GLU A 63 -8.42 7.55 -8.99
C GLU A 63 -9.07 7.66 -10.39
N ARG A 64 -8.61 6.85 -11.34
CA ARG A 64 -9.25 6.73 -12.66
C ARG A 64 -10.68 6.19 -12.52
N LEU A 65 -10.90 5.18 -11.69
CA LEU A 65 -12.23 4.61 -11.46
C LEU A 65 -13.14 5.58 -10.71
N MET A 66 -12.64 6.20 -9.65
CA MET A 66 -13.33 7.26 -8.91
C MET A 66 -13.80 8.38 -9.84
N LEU A 67 -12.94 8.83 -10.76
CA LEU A 67 -13.30 9.84 -11.75
C LEU A 67 -14.36 9.33 -12.75
N LYS A 68 -14.16 8.13 -13.31
CA LYS A 68 -15.03 7.53 -14.32
C LYS A 68 -16.46 7.34 -13.80
N TYR A 69 -16.60 6.85 -12.57
CA TYR A 69 -17.89 6.54 -11.96
C TYR A 69 -18.42 7.66 -11.06
N ARG A 70 -17.70 8.77 -10.94
CA ARG A 70 -18.08 9.95 -10.13
C ARG A 70 -18.27 9.61 -8.66
N TYR A 71 -17.29 8.91 -8.09
CA TYR A 71 -17.27 8.55 -6.68
C TYR A 71 -17.35 9.81 -5.77
N PRO A 72 -18.36 9.93 -4.89
CA PRO A 72 -18.58 11.15 -4.12
C PRO A 72 -17.46 11.51 -3.14
N GLU A 73 -16.75 10.51 -2.60
CA GLU A 73 -15.70 10.70 -1.58
C GLU A 73 -14.29 10.80 -2.18
N ALA A 74 -14.18 10.96 -3.51
CA ALA A 74 -12.90 10.90 -4.22
C ALA A 74 -11.82 11.86 -3.69
N GLU A 75 -12.18 13.07 -3.27
CA GLU A 75 -11.19 14.03 -2.74
C GLU A 75 -10.67 13.65 -1.35
N ALA A 76 -11.51 13.02 -0.52
CA ALA A 76 -11.08 12.50 0.78
C ALA A 76 -10.12 11.31 0.57
N HIS A 77 -10.50 10.35 -0.29
CA HIS A 77 -9.68 9.18 -0.61
C HIS A 77 -8.32 9.57 -1.19
N LYS A 78 -8.29 10.50 -2.16
CA LYS A 78 -7.04 11.06 -2.71
C LYS A 78 -6.17 11.76 -1.67
N THR A 79 -6.76 12.28 -0.59
CA THR A 79 -5.98 12.89 0.49
C THR A 79 -5.24 11.81 1.26
N GLU A 80 -5.90 10.70 1.58
CA GLU A 80 -5.26 9.52 2.18
C GLU A 80 -4.12 8.97 1.31
N HIS A 81 -4.30 8.93 -0.02
CA HIS A 81 -3.24 8.54 -0.96
C HIS A 81 -1.99 9.41 -0.83
N ARG A 82 -2.17 10.73 -0.82
CA ARG A 82 -1.04 11.68 -0.73
C ARG A 82 -0.31 11.55 0.60
N ASP A 83 -1.06 11.41 1.69
CA ASP A 83 -0.52 11.29 3.04
C ASP A 83 0.29 9.99 3.21
N LEU A 84 -0.16 8.88 2.60
CA LEU A 84 0.66 7.67 2.54
C LEU A 84 1.95 7.90 1.79
N ILE A 85 1.85 8.36 0.54
CA ILE A 85 3.03 8.44 -0.33
C ILE A 85 4.09 9.32 0.31
N GLN A 86 3.66 10.38 1.00
CA GLN A 86 4.55 11.21 1.80
C GLN A 86 5.19 10.42 2.95
N SER A 87 4.39 9.71 3.76
CA SER A 87 4.89 8.91 4.90
C SER A 87 5.87 7.80 4.46
N ALA A 88 5.59 7.13 3.35
CA ALA A 88 6.44 6.07 2.80
C ALA A 88 7.78 6.63 2.28
N LYS A 89 7.75 7.79 1.62
CA LYS A 89 8.96 8.49 1.17
C LYS A 89 9.82 8.99 2.34
N GLU A 90 9.19 9.50 3.40
CA GLU A 90 9.90 9.92 4.61
C GLU A 90 10.61 8.73 5.27
N LEU A 91 9.94 7.58 5.34
CA LEU A 91 10.54 6.34 5.81
C LEU A 91 11.74 5.92 4.95
N GLN A 92 11.60 5.94 3.63
CA GLN A 92 12.70 5.64 2.70
C GLN A 92 13.90 6.56 2.91
N GLN A 93 13.68 7.86 3.03
CA GLN A 93 14.74 8.81 3.30
C GLN A 93 15.43 8.53 4.64
N ALA A 94 14.66 8.19 5.68
CA ALA A 94 15.21 7.85 6.98
C ALA A 94 16.12 6.61 6.93
N ILE A 95 15.76 5.60 6.12
CA ILE A 95 16.57 4.39 5.92
C ILE A 95 17.88 4.71 5.21
N LEU A 96 17.84 5.54 4.17
CA LEU A 96 19.03 5.92 3.40
C LEU A 96 19.98 6.84 4.17
N GLN A 97 19.45 7.66 5.09
CA GLN A 97 20.24 8.61 5.87
C GLN A 97 20.80 8.03 7.17
N ALA A 98 20.15 7.01 7.72
CA ALA A 98 20.58 6.41 8.97
C ALA A 98 21.47 5.20 8.70
N ASP A 99 22.65 5.15 9.35
CA ASP A 99 23.41 3.90 9.60
C ASP A 99 22.63 2.92 10.54
N LYS A 100 21.30 3.04 10.62
CA LYS A 100 20.45 2.27 11.52
C LYS A 100 19.50 1.40 10.72
N PRO A 101 19.31 0.14 11.15
CA PRO A 101 18.35 -0.76 10.52
C PRO A 101 16.92 -0.20 10.61
N ILE A 102 16.06 -0.60 9.67
CA ILE A 102 14.61 -0.39 9.76
C ILE A 102 14.15 -0.90 11.14
N ALA A 103 13.54 -0.01 11.91
CA ALA A 103 12.91 -0.39 13.16
C ALA A 103 11.64 -1.18 12.83
N GLU A 104 11.40 -2.28 13.55
CA GLU A 104 10.17 -3.07 13.38
C GLU A 104 8.89 -2.22 13.50
N GLU A 105 8.95 -1.10 14.24
CA GLU A 105 7.85 -0.14 14.35
C GLU A 105 7.47 0.48 13.00
N GLN A 106 8.45 0.77 12.14
CA GLN A 106 8.22 1.34 10.82
C GLN A 106 7.56 0.33 9.88
N LEU A 107 7.94 -0.94 9.96
CA LEU A 107 7.26 -2.02 9.24
C LEU A 107 5.83 -2.22 9.73
N ARG A 108 5.62 -2.24 11.04
CA ARG A 108 4.26 -2.36 11.62
C ARG A 108 3.38 -1.18 11.20
N PHE A 109 3.95 0.01 11.08
CA PHE A 109 3.23 1.17 10.55
C PHE A 109 2.79 0.93 9.10
N LEU A 110 3.69 0.48 8.21
CA LEU A 110 3.36 0.17 6.82
C LEU A 110 2.32 -0.97 6.70
N GLU A 111 2.48 -2.06 7.47
CA GLU A 111 1.55 -3.19 7.50
C GLU A 111 0.14 -2.74 7.87
N ARG A 112 0.06 -2.00 8.98
CA ARG A 112 -1.18 -1.47 9.52
C ARG A 112 -1.83 -0.54 8.51
N TRP A 113 -1.06 0.39 7.98
CA TRP A 113 -1.57 1.35 7.02
C TRP A 113 -2.15 0.63 5.80
N LEU A 114 -1.40 -0.30 5.19
CA LEU A 114 -1.83 -1.00 3.98
C LEU A 114 -3.13 -1.77 4.23
N SER A 115 -3.18 -2.50 5.33
CA SER A 115 -4.34 -3.30 5.69
C SER A 115 -5.56 -2.41 6.04
N GLU A 116 -5.36 -1.34 6.80
CA GLU A 116 -6.46 -0.43 7.19
C GLU A 116 -7.02 0.32 5.98
N HIS A 117 -6.19 0.77 5.04
CA HIS A 117 -6.66 1.47 3.84
C HIS A 117 -7.50 0.55 2.96
N ILE A 118 -6.99 -0.65 2.64
CA ILE A 118 -7.70 -1.66 1.84
C ILE A 118 -9.06 -2.00 2.47
N LEU A 119 -9.08 -2.27 3.77
CA LEU A 119 -10.30 -2.68 4.48
C LEU A 119 -11.31 -1.55 4.65
N THR A 120 -10.91 -0.28 4.51
CA THR A 120 -11.78 0.85 4.82
C THR A 120 -12.05 1.73 3.61
N ALA A 121 -11.07 2.48 3.11
CA ALA A 121 -11.24 3.39 1.99
C ALA A 121 -11.56 2.63 0.71
N ASP A 122 -10.73 1.63 0.37
CA ASP A 122 -10.89 0.85 -0.85
C ASP A 122 -12.13 -0.05 -0.77
N GLY A 123 -12.46 -0.56 0.42
CA GLY A 123 -13.71 -1.28 0.66
C GLY A 123 -14.95 -0.42 0.34
N ARG A 124 -15.00 0.83 0.80
CA ARG A 124 -16.10 1.77 0.46
C ARG A 124 -16.14 2.08 -1.03
N LEU A 125 -14.97 2.22 -1.67
CA LEU A 125 -14.88 2.40 -3.12
C LEU A 125 -15.41 1.15 -3.86
N GLY A 126 -15.04 -0.04 -3.43
CA GLY A 126 -15.48 -1.32 -3.98
C GLY A 126 -16.99 -1.52 -3.91
N GLU A 127 -17.60 -1.26 -2.75
CA GLU A 127 -19.05 -1.27 -2.57
C GLU A 127 -19.75 -0.35 -3.58
N TYR A 128 -19.23 0.88 -3.74
CA TYR A 128 -19.76 1.84 -4.70
C TYR A 128 -19.60 1.36 -6.16
N LEU A 129 -18.43 0.84 -6.52
CA LEU A 129 -18.14 0.39 -7.89
C LEU A 129 -18.97 -0.83 -8.27
N CYS A 130 -19.17 -1.79 -7.37
CA CYS A 130 -20.01 -2.96 -7.60
C CYS A 130 -21.46 -2.60 -7.96
N GLU A 131 -21.97 -1.45 -7.51
CA GLU A 131 -23.30 -0.97 -7.88
C GLU A 131 -23.35 -0.19 -9.21
N LYS A 132 -22.22 0.32 -9.69
CA LYS A 132 -22.17 1.27 -10.83
C LYS A 132 -21.51 0.70 -12.08
N MET A 133 -20.75 -0.39 -11.97
CA MET A 133 -20.10 -1.11 -13.07
C MET A 133 -21.07 -2.08 -13.74
#